data_AF-A0A381UJW2-F1
#
_entry.id   AF-A0A381UJW2-F1
#
_cell.length_a   1.000
_cell.length_b   1.000
_cell.length_c   1.000
_cell.angle_alpha   90.00
_cell.angle_beta   90.00
_cell.angle_gamma   90.00
#
_symmetry.space_group_name_H-M   'P 1'
#
loop_
_entity.id
_entity.type
_entity.pdbx_description
1 polymer ?
#
loop_
_entity_poly.entity_id
_entity_poly.type
_entity_poly.pdbx_seq_one_letter_code
_entity_poly.pdbx_strand_id
1 'polypeptide(L)'
;MAYGDNNRSCMLRLPQNRFCIENRAADMCMNPYLSLALTTAAAIDGIQNKIDPGKPLNVNLYTLTPEEIKASKIKSLPRNLLEAIEKLQHDEFAKEVFGESMLSQFFAYKMDEWDRYHQAVTDWEVTEYLRLY
;
A
#
# COMPACT_ATOMS: atom_id res chain seq x y z
N MET A 1 -6.22 4.69 2.08
CA MET A 1 -5.81 4.33 3.45
C MET A 1 -6.91 4.79 4.39
N ALA A 2 -7.79 3.84 4.72
CA ALA A 2 -8.92 4.02 5.60
C ALA A 2 -9.15 2.71 6.34
N TYR A 3 -9.78 2.79 7.51
CA TYR A 3 -10.23 1.63 8.27
C TYR A 3 -11.73 1.72 8.55
N GLY A 4 -12.40 0.60 8.75
CA GLY A 4 -13.84 0.60 9.03
C GLY A 4 -14.36 -0.72 9.60
N ASP A 5 -15.54 -0.63 10.21
CA ASP A 5 -16.22 -1.72 10.89
C ASP A 5 -16.84 -2.66 9.87
N ASN A 6 -16.33 -3.89 9.82
CA ASN A 6 -16.70 -4.91 8.85
C ASN A 6 -16.67 -4.44 7.38
N ASN A 7 -16.03 -3.31 7.08
CA ASN A 7 -16.05 -2.68 5.76
C ASN A 7 -15.00 -3.32 4.84
N ARG A 8 -15.45 -4.07 3.83
CA ARG A 8 -14.56 -4.76 2.88
C ARG A 8 -13.96 -3.85 1.81
N SER A 9 -14.45 -2.62 1.69
CA SER A 9 -13.91 -1.61 0.78
C SER A 9 -12.73 -0.84 1.40
N CYS A 10 -12.56 -0.90 2.72
CA CYS A 10 -11.42 -0.33 3.43
C CYS A 10 -10.16 -1.20 3.30
N MET A 11 -8.99 -0.55 3.42
CA MET A 11 -7.70 -1.24 3.51
C MET A 11 -7.60 -2.06 4.79
N LEU A 12 -7.91 -1.43 5.94
CA LEU A 12 -7.95 -2.12 7.23
C LEU A 12 -9.41 -2.40 7.58
N ARG A 13 -9.76 -3.66 7.74
CA ARG A 13 -11.11 -4.07 8.16
C ARG A 13 -11.08 -4.55 9.60
N LEU A 14 -12.06 -4.12 10.39
CA LEU A 14 -12.31 -4.62 11.74
C LEU A 14 -13.47 -5.62 11.71
N PRO A 15 -13.24 -6.94 11.71
CA PRO A 15 -14.31 -7.92 11.65
C PRO A 15 -15.16 -7.90 12.93
N GLN A 16 -16.47 -8.09 12.79
CA GLN A 16 -17.38 -8.15 13.94
C GLN A 16 -17.32 -9.48 14.69
N ASN A 17 -16.87 -10.56 14.04
CA ASN A 17 -16.90 -11.91 14.59
C ASN A 17 -15.63 -12.29 15.36
N ARG A 18 -14.60 -11.45 15.37
CA ARG A 18 -13.32 -11.70 16.07
C ARG A 18 -12.57 -10.39 16.31
N PHE A 19 -11.81 -10.33 17.40
CA PHE A 19 -10.93 -9.19 17.70
C PHE A 19 -9.63 -9.30 16.90
N CYS A 20 -9.63 -8.76 15.68
CA CYS A 20 -8.41 -8.62 14.88
C CYS A 20 -8.49 -7.39 13.96
N ILE A 21 -7.34 -6.95 13.47
CA ILE A 21 -7.24 -6.01 12.36
C ILE A 21 -6.89 -6.81 11.11
N GLU A 22 -7.75 -6.77 10.09
CA GLU A 22 -7.53 -7.42 8.81
C GLU A 22 -6.91 -6.42 7.82
N ASN A 23 -5.61 -6.59 7.50
CA ASN A 23 -4.97 -5.82 6.43
C ASN A 23 -5.26 -6.46 5.06
N ARG A 24 -6.05 -5.77 4.24
CA ARG A 24 -6.54 -6.24 2.94
C ARG A 24 -5.71 -5.72 1.77
N ALA A 25 -4.68 -4.91 2.02
CA ALA A 25 -3.77 -4.43 0.98
C ALA A 25 -2.59 -5.39 0.72
N ALA A 26 -2.39 -6.39 1.59
CA ALA A 26 -1.40 -7.44 1.39
C ALA A 26 -1.86 -8.45 0.34
N ASP A 27 -0.93 -8.95 -0.47
CA ASP A 27 -1.15 -10.02 -1.45
C ASP A 27 -0.19 -11.20 -1.22
N MET A 28 -0.25 -12.22 -2.09
CA MET A 28 0.59 -13.43 -1.98
C MET A 28 2.00 -13.25 -2.57
N CYS A 29 2.29 -12.15 -3.25
CA CYS A 29 3.58 -11.85 -3.85
C CYS A 29 4.56 -11.22 -2.85
N MET A 30 4.07 -10.78 -1.68
CA MET A 30 4.91 -10.19 -0.65
C MET A 30 5.77 -11.24 0.07
N ASN A 31 6.94 -10.83 0.56
CA ASN A 31 7.69 -11.63 1.52
C ASN A 31 6.99 -11.57 2.89
N PRO A 32 6.51 -12.70 3.45
CA PRO A 32 5.74 -12.70 4.69
C PRO A 32 6.56 -12.21 5.89
N TYR A 33 7.86 -12.47 5.92
CA TYR A 33 8.72 -12.04 7.02
C TYR A 33 8.88 -10.52 7.04
N LEU A 34 9.16 -9.93 5.88
CA LEU A 34 9.34 -8.48 5.77
C LEU A 34 8.03 -7.73 6.05
N SER A 35 6.92 -8.21 5.48
CA SER A 35 5.63 -7.59 5.71
C SER A 35 5.18 -7.68 7.16
N LEU A 36 5.34 -8.83 7.81
CA LEU A 36 5.02 -8.99 9.23
C LEU A 36 5.92 -8.10 10.09
N ALA A 37 7.22 -8.03 9.81
CA ALA A 37 8.13 -7.16 10.56
C ALA A 37 7.69 -5.69 10.52
N LEU A 38 7.46 -5.13 9.33
CA LEU A 38 7.07 -3.73 9.19
C LEU A 38 5.67 -3.45 9.76
N THR A 39 4.72 -4.36 9.53
CA THR A 39 3.34 -4.21 10.03
C THR A 39 3.29 -4.28 11.55
N THR A 40 4.01 -5.22 12.16
CA THR A 40 4.09 -5.35 13.62
C THR A 40 4.82 -4.16 14.23
N ALA A 41 5.93 -3.71 13.63
CA ALA A 41 6.62 -2.50 14.09
C ALA A 41 5.69 -1.29 14.06
N ALA A 42 4.96 -1.05 12.96
CA ALA A 42 4.04 0.07 12.83
C ALA A 42 2.89 0.01 13.85
N ALA A 43 2.40 -1.21 14.17
CA ALA A 43 1.39 -1.39 15.20
C ALA A 43 1.93 -1.05 16.60
N ILE A 44 3.17 -1.47 16.91
CA ILE A 44 3.82 -1.15 18.19
C ILE A 44 4.06 0.35 18.32
N ASP A 45 4.59 0.99 17.27
CA ASP A 45 4.83 2.43 17.24
C ASP A 45 3.54 3.24 17.50
N GLY A 46 2.45 2.88 16.81
CA GLY A 46 1.15 3.51 17.02
C GLY A 46 0.62 3.38 18.45
N ILE A 47 0.85 2.24 19.10
CA ILE A 47 0.47 2.01 20.52
C ILE A 47 1.34 2.85 21.44
N GLN A 48 2.66 2.83 21.27
CA GLN A 48 3.62 3.53 22.13
C GLN A 48 3.42 5.06 22.06
N ASN A 49 3.24 5.57 20.85
CA ASN A 49 3.06 7.00 20.59
C ASN A 49 1.60 7.47 20.68
N LYS A 50 0.66 6.56 20.98
CA LYS A 50 -0.78 6.84 21.09
C LYS A 50 -1.33 7.60 19.87
N ILE A 51 -0.93 7.15 18.68
CA ILE A 51 -1.32 7.77 17.41
C ILE A 51 -2.83 7.61 17.21
N ASP A 52 -3.54 8.72 16.97
CA ASP A 52 -4.96 8.72 16.63
C ASP A 52 -5.13 8.33 15.14
N PRO A 53 -5.76 7.17 14.81
CA PRO A 53 -5.99 6.76 13.43
C PRO A 53 -7.12 7.55 12.75
N GLY A 54 -7.78 8.46 13.45
CA GLY A 54 -8.93 9.22 12.98
C GLY A 54 -10.25 8.51 13.22
N LYS A 55 -11.28 8.85 12.44
CA LYS A 55 -12.60 8.19 12.54
C LYS A 55 -12.70 7.03 11.57
N PRO A 56 -13.39 5.93 11.95
CA PRO A 56 -13.66 4.83 11.02
C PRO A 56 -14.54 5.33 9.87
N LEU A 57 -14.27 4.83 8.68
CA LEU A 57 -15.05 5.12 7.49
C LEU A 57 -15.97 3.93 7.16
N ASN A 58 -17.23 4.08 7.53
CA ASN A 58 -18.27 3.05 7.37
C ASN A 58 -19.17 3.33 6.15
N VAL A 59 -18.60 3.88 5.09
CA VAL A 59 -19.26 4.02 3.77
C VAL A 59 -18.57 3.12 2.75
N ASN A 60 -19.30 2.74 1.70
CA ASN A 60 -18.71 1.97 0.61
C ASN A 60 -17.76 2.87 -0.21
N LEU A 61 -16.45 2.64 -0.11
CA LEU A 61 -15.44 3.45 -0.80
C LEU A 61 -15.53 3.34 -2.32
N TYR A 62 -16.07 2.24 -2.86
CA TYR A 62 -16.19 2.03 -4.30
C TYR A 62 -17.26 2.90 -4.96
N THR A 63 -18.18 3.45 -4.18
CA THR A 63 -19.25 4.31 -4.69
C THR A 63 -18.92 5.79 -4.60
N LEU A 64 -17.77 6.14 -4.00
CA LEU A 64 -17.38 7.53 -3.82
C LEU A 64 -16.85 8.12 -5.12
N THR A 65 -17.24 9.35 -5.43
CA THR A 65 -16.65 10.10 -6.54
C THR A 65 -15.24 10.58 -6.19
N PRO A 66 -14.40 10.95 -7.17
CA PRO A 66 -13.09 11.54 -6.90
C PRO A 66 -13.15 12.78 -5.99
N GLU A 67 -14.20 13.60 -6.10
CA GLU A 67 -14.44 14.77 -5.26
C GLU A 67 -14.73 14.37 -3.81
N GLU A 68 -15.54 13.34 -3.60
CA GLU A 68 -15.87 12.79 -2.28
C GLU A 68 -14.65 12.13 -1.62
N ILE A 69 -13.83 11.41 -2.39
CA ILE A 69 -12.55 10.85 -1.92
C ILE A 69 -11.62 11.99 -1.47
N LYS A 70 -11.55 13.08 -2.23
CA LYS A 70 -10.75 14.26 -1.86
C LYS A 70 -11.29 14.96 -0.61
N ALA A 71 -12.61 15.08 -0.50
CA ALA A 71 -13.28 15.70 0.66
C ALA A 71 -13.13 14.88 1.94
N SER A 72 -13.11 13.54 1.83
CA SER A 72 -12.96 12.61 2.95
C SER A 72 -11.55 12.57 3.56
N LYS A 73 -10.58 13.32 2.99
CA LYS A 73 -9.17 13.38 3.42
C LYS A 73 -8.46 12.01 3.44
N ILE A 74 -8.99 11.06 2.69
CA ILE A 74 -8.42 9.72 2.59
C ILE A 74 -7.24 9.77 1.64
N LYS A 75 -6.08 9.28 2.10
CA LYS A 75 -4.91 9.13 1.24
C LYS A 75 -5.04 7.87 0.39
N SER A 76 -4.89 7.95 -0.92
CA SER A 76 -4.81 6.76 -1.77
C SER A 76 -3.51 5.99 -1.55
N LEU A 77 -3.56 4.67 -1.76
CA LEU A 77 -2.35 3.85 -1.85
C LEU A 77 -1.53 4.23 -3.09
N PRO A 78 -0.23 3.90 -3.14
CA PRO A 78 0.56 4.00 -4.37
C PRO A 78 -0.14 3.28 -5.52
N ARG A 79 -0.09 3.88 -6.72
CA ARG A 79 -0.79 3.34 -7.91
C ARG A 79 -0.01 2.26 -8.64
N ASN A 80 1.30 2.23 -8.44
CA ASN A 80 2.20 1.30 -9.10
C ASN A 80 3.41 1.01 -8.19
N LEU A 81 4.26 0.09 -8.63
CA LEU A 81 5.44 -0.33 -7.89
C LEU A 81 6.41 0.84 -7.68
N LEU A 82 6.65 1.67 -8.69
CA LEU A 82 7.56 2.83 -8.61
C LEU A 82 7.16 3.79 -7.48
N GLU A 83 5.90 4.24 -7.46
CA GLU A 83 5.39 5.13 -6.40
C GLU A 83 5.51 4.49 -5.01
N ALA A 84 5.41 3.16 -4.90
CA ALA A 84 5.51 2.45 -3.63
C ALA A 84 6.96 2.39 -3.12
N ILE A 85 7.90 2.02 -3.99
CA ILE A 85 9.32 1.87 -3.61
C ILE A 85 9.99 3.22 -3.36
N GLU A 86 9.63 4.27 -4.11
CA GLU A 86 10.10 5.63 -3.85
C GLU A 86 9.64 6.14 -2.49
N LYS A 87 8.38 5.89 -2.12
CA LYS A 87 7.88 6.23 -0.78
C LYS A 87 8.61 5.46 0.31
N LEU A 88 8.81 4.15 0.11
CA LEU A 88 9.49 3.29 1.10
C LEU A 88 10.95 3.71 1.32
N GLN A 89 11.66 4.08 0.26
CA GLN A 89 13.07 4.49 0.33
C GLN A 89 13.30 5.75 1.18
N HIS A 90 12.32 6.65 1.21
CA HIS A 90 12.39 7.91 1.97
C HIS A 90 11.67 7.85 3.31
N ASP A 91 11.17 6.69 3.72
CA ASP A 91 10.44 6.52 4.97
C ASP A 91 11.41 6.24 6.14
N GLU A 92 11.53 7.19 7.06
CA GLU A 92 12.44 7.09 8.20
C GLU A 92 12.06 5.95 9.15
N PHE A 93 10.77 5.66 9.29
CA PHE A 93 10.30 4.56 10.12
C PHE A 93 10.71 3.21 9.54
N ALA A 94 10.57 3.02 8.23
CA ALA A 94 11.05 1.83 7.55
C ALA A 94 12.58 1.67 7.69
N LYS A 95 13.34 2.78 7.65
CA LYS A 95 14.79 2.77 7.86
C LYS A 95 15.15 2.34 9.28
N GLU A 96 14.39 2.75 10.28
CA GLU A 96 14.57 2.29 11.66
C GLU A 96 14.31 0.79 11.79
N VAL A 97 13.25 0.28 11.14
CA VAL A 97 12.85 -1.14 11.25
C VAL A 97 13.81 -2.08 10.53
N PHE A 98 14.25 -1.72 9.32
CA PHE A 98 15.02 -2.62 8.46
C PHE A 98 16.52 -2.29 8.37
N GLY A 99 16.89 -1.06 8.73
CA GLY A 99 18.22 -0.51 8.47
C GLY A 99 18.39 -0.02 7.04
N GLU A 100 19.21 1.02 6.89
CA GLU A 100 19.48 1.69 5.61
C GLU A 100 20.07 0.75 4.55
N SER A 101 20.99 -0.15 4.95
CA SER A 101 21.61 -1.09 4.02
C SER A 101 20.62 -2.08 3.44
N MET A 102 19.63 -2.53 4.21
CA MET A 102 18.65 -3.52 3.72
C MET A 102 17.64 -2.84 2.80
N LEU A 103 17.14 -1.67 3.18
CA LEU A 103 16.22 -0.89 2.34
C LEU A 103 16.83 -0.48 1.00
N SER A 104 18.07 0.01 1.00
CA SER A 104 18.74 0.41 -0.24
C SER A 104 18.92 -0.75 -1.23
N GLN A 105 19.25 -1.95 -0.73
CA GLN A 105 19.35 -3.15 -1.57
C GLN A 105 17.97 -3.60 -2.07
N PHE A 106 16.95 -3.56 -1.21
CA PHE A 106 15.58 -3.88 -1.61
C PHE A 106 15.05 -2.91 -2.68
N PHE A 107 15.32 -1.61 -2.50
CA PHE A 107 14.96 -0.57 -3.47
C PHE A 107 15.64 -0.79 -4.81
N ALA A 108 16.96 -1.01 -4.82
CA ALA A 108 17.71 -1.28 -6.06
C ALA A 108 17.16 -2.51 -6.80
N TYR A 109 16.88 -3.60 -6.07
CA TYR A 109 16.28 -4.81 -6.64
C TYR A 109 14.90 -4.57 -7.24
N LYS A 110 14.03 -3.81 -6.56
CA LYS A 110 12.68 -3.51 -7.05
C LYS A 110 12.64 -2.45 -8.13
N MET A 111 13.62 -1.54 -8.18
CA MET A 111 13.78 -0.61 -9.28
C MET A 111 14.15 -1.34 -10.58
N ASP A 112 15.09 -2.30 -10.53
CA ASP A 112 15.39 -3.16 -11.68
C ASP A 112 14.15 -3.91 -12.17
N GLU A 113 13.34 -4.46 -11.25
CA GLU A 113 12.07 -5.11 -11.60
C GLU A 113 11.10 -4.16 -12.32
N TRP A 114 10.99 -2.93 -11.83
CA TRP A 114 10.16 -1.90 -12.46
C TRP A 114 10.69 -1.52 -13.85
N ASP A 115 11.98 -1.26 -14.00
CA ASP A 115 12.59 -0.84 -15.26
C ASP A 115 12.41 -1.91 -16.34
N ARG A 116 12.62 -3.18 -16.00
CA ARG A 116 12.38 -4.30 -16.93
C ARG A 116 10.92 -4.39 -17.37
N TYR A 117 9.98 -4.18 -16.45
CA TYR A 117 8.56 -4.16 -16.79
C TYR A 117 8.19 -2.95 -17.65
N HIS A 118 8.67 -1.76 -17.29
CA HIS A 118 8.29 -0.51 -17.95
C HIS A 118 8.86 -0.37 -19.37
N GLN A 119 9.98 -1.04 -19.66
CA GLN A 119 10.57 -1.09 -21.00
C GLN A 119 9.99 -2.19 -21.89
N ALA A 120 9.17 -3.10 -21.34
CA ALA A 120 8.58 -4.18 -22.11
C ALA A 120 7.40 -3.66 -22.95
N VAL A 121 7.37 -4.03 -24.24
CA VAL A 121 6.20 -3.82 -25.09
C VAL A 121 5.22 -4.95 -24.83
N THR A 122 4.03 -4.59 -24.37
CA THR A 122 2.96 -5.53 -24.03
C THR A 122 2.06 -5.81 -25.22
N ASP A 123 1.39 -6.97 -25.21
CA ASP A 123 0.41 -7.34 -26.24
C ASP A 123 -0.75 -6.32 -26.34
N TRP A 124 -1.06 -5.62 -25.25
CA TRP A 124 -2.06 -4.57 -25.23
C TRP A 124 -1.65 -3.38 -26.12
N GLU A 125 -0.40 -2.90 -25.98
CA GLU A 125 0.12 -1.79 -26.79
C GLU A 125 0.19 -2.18 -28.28
N VAL A 126 0.60 -3.42 -28.57
CA VAL A 126 0.61 -3.95 -29.94
C VAL A 126 -0.80 -3.98 -30.53
N THR A 127 -1.78 -4.46 -29.77
CA THR A 127 -3.17 -4.55 -30.22
C THR A 127 -3.78 -3.17 -30.45
N GLU A 128 -3.53 -2.23 -29.54
CA GLU A 128 -4.09 -0.88 -29.59
C GLU A 128 -3.45 -0.04 -30.68
N TYR A 129 -2.11 0.03 -30.74
CA TYR A 129 -1.41 1.06 -31.50
C TYR A 129 -0.85 0.62 -32.85
N LEU A 130 -0.52 -0.67 -33.05
CA LEU A 130 0.19 -1.14 -34.26
C LEU A 130 -0.58 -0.91 -35.58
N ARG A 131 -1.91 -0.79 -35.51
CA ARG A 131 -2.76 -0.53 -36.70
C ARG A 131 -3.27 0.90 -36.77
N LEU A 132 -3.16 1.66 -35.69
CA LEU A 132 -3.60 3.07 -35.62
C LEU A 132 -2.51 4.04 -36.08
N TYR A 133 -1.24 3.65 -35.91
CA TYR A 133 -0.05 4.39 -36.31
C TYR A 133 0.85 3.51 -37.19
#